data_AF-A0A9P9CRP6-F1
#
_entry.id   AF-A0A9P9CRP6-F1
#
_cell.length_a   1.000
_cell.length_b   1.000
_cell.length_c   1.000
_cell.angle_alpha   90.00
_cell.angle_beta   90.00
_cell.angle_gamma   90.00
#
_symmetry.space_group_name_H-M   'P 1'
#
loop_
_entity.id
_entity.type
_entity.pdbx_description
1 polymer ?
#
loop_
_entity_poly.entity_id
_entity_poly.type
_entity_poly.pdbx_seq_one_letter_code
_entity_poly.pdbx_strand_id
1 'polypeptide(L)'
;MSSTDAFEALGHIVSSDMSDQNAARFAAGHLLARLKAANRAANDASRNARARSADARLAMDNTHLGRQNLLYQRRHVESEIEKCRQFASIYEDIPLHTREEFERFAPENASHAVDDHQLMLSRLGFELSERQRLDARRRELTARRDALLKSVKHQQEKLDAVSLQFDALAKQAIELQNLLQAAPTGDSQQ
;
A
#
# COMPACT_ATOMS: atom_id res chain seq x y z
N MET A 1 -66.44 35.22 -15.01
CA MET A 1 -67.25 34.38 -15.91
C MET A 1 -66.34 33.34 -16.54
N SER A 2 -66.54 32.08 -16.16
CA SER A 2 -65.75 30.90 -16.53
C SER A 2 -65.86 30.58 -18.03
N SER A 3 -64.92 29.80 -18.58
CA SER A 3 -64.99 29.29 -19.96
C SER A 3 -66.24 28.43 -20.21
N THR A 4 -66.80 27.85 -19.15
CA THR A 4 -68.09 27.14 -19.16
C THR A 4 -69.25 28.09 -19.49
N ASP A 5 -69.23 29.30 -18.92
CA ASP A 5 -70.28 30.32 -19.12
C ASP A 5 -70.31 30.80 -20.58
N ALA A 6 -69.15 30.81 -21.27
CA ALA A 6 -69.09 31.15 -22.69
C ALA A 6 -69.64 30.03 -23.59
N PHE A 7 -69.48 28.77 -23.19
CA PHE A 7 -69.99 27.61 -23.90
C PHE A 7 -71.51 27.47 -23.72
N GLU A 8 -72.01 27.70 -22.51
CA GLU A 8 -73.45 27.76 -22.22
C GLU A 8 -74.12 28.95 -22.91
N ALA A 9 -73.49 30.12 -22.95
CA ALA A 9 -74.00 31.29 -23.67
C ALA A 9 -74.06 31.07 -25.19
N LEU A 10 -73.09 30.35 -25.77
CA LEU A 10 -73.14 29.91 -27.17
C LEU A 10 -74.29 28.93 -27.41
N GLY A 11 -74.50 27.98 -26.48
CA GLY A 11 -75.64 27.05 -26.53
C GLY A 11 -76.98 27.78 -26.52
N HIS A 12 -77.15 28.78 -25.66
CA HIS A 12 -78.38 29.59 -25.58
C HIS A 12 -78.66 30.42 -26.84
N ILE A 13 -77.62 30.91 -27.53
CA ILE A 13 -77.78 31.64 -28.81
C ILE A 13 -78.23 30.70 -29.94
N VAL A 14 -77.81 29.43 -29.90
CA VAL A 14 -78.20 28.41 -30.90
C VAL A 14 -79.60 27.86 -30.61
N SER A 15 -79.99 27.75 -29.34
CA SER A 15 -81.32 27.26 -28.93
C SER A 15 -82.42 28.32 -28.96
N SER A 16 -82.07 29.61 -29.01
CA SER A 16 -83.04 30.70 -29.07
C SER A 16 -83.23 31.18 -30.51
N ASP A 17 -84.48 31.21 -30.99
CA ASP A 17 -84.84 31.72 -32.31
C ASP A 17 -84.74 33.26 -32.31
N MET A 18 -83.51 33.76 -32.44
CA MET A 18 -83.21 35.18 -32.47
C MET A 18 -83.69 35.76 -33.79
N SER A 19 -84.83 36.45 -33.75
CA SER A 19 -85.46 37.11 -34.93
C SER A 19 -84.52 38.12 -35.63
N ASP A 20 -83.50 38.64 -34.93
CA ASP A 20 -82.45 39.50 -35.49
C ASP A 20 -81.13 38.73 -35.72
N GLN A 21 -80.89 38.34 -36.97
CA GLN A 21 -79.70 37.61 -37.39
C GLN A 21 -78.39 38.38 -37.17
N ASN A 22 -78.40 39.71 -37.13
CA ASN A 22 -77.19 40.51 -36.99
C ASN A 22 -76.73 40.56 -35.53
N ALA A 23 -77.66 40.67 -34.58
CA ALA A 23 -77.37 40.59 -33.16
C ALA A 23 -76.79 39.23 -32.75
N ALA A 24 -77.35 38.14 -33.30
CA ALA A 24 -76.85 36.78 -33.07
C ALA A 24 -75.41 36.58 -33.58
N ARG A 25 -75.10 37.09 -34.78
CA ARG A 25 -73.73 37.04 -35.35
C ARG A 25 -72.72 37.81 -34.49
N PHE A 26 -73.09 38.99 -34.00
CA PHE A 26 -72.22 39.79 -33.14
C PHE A 26 -71.95 39.10 -31.79
N ALA A 27 -72.99 38.56 -31.14
CA ALA A 27 -72.85 37.81 -29.89
C ALA A 27 -71.99 36.55 -30.06
N ALA A 28 -72.20 35.78 -31.13
CA ALA A 28 -71.39 34.61 -31.47
C ALA A 28 -69.92 34.98 -31.75
N GLY A 29 -69.68 36.08 -32.49
CA GLY A 29 -68.34 36.61 -32.74
C GLY A 29 -67.60 36.99 -31.47
N HIS A 30 -68.28 37.66 -30.53
CA HIS A 30 -67.74 38.02 -29.22
C HIS A 30 -67.38 36.78 -28.38
N LEU A 31 -68.26 35.78 -28.33
CA LEU A 31 -67.99 34.53 -27.59
C LEU A 31 -66.86 33.71 -28.22
N LEU A 32 -66.79 33.64 -29.56
CA LEU A 32 -65.69 32.99 -30.27
C LEU A 32 -64.35 33.70 -30.01
N ALA A 33 -64.33 35.03 -29.97
CA ALA A 33 -63.13 35.80 -29.63
C ALA A 33 -62.66 35.49 -28.19
N ARG A 34 -63.59 35.38 -27.23
CA ARG A 34 -63.28 34.99 -25.84
C ARG A 34 -62.75 33.56 -25.76
N LEU A 35 -63.35 32.61 -26.47
CA LEU A 35 -62.89 31.21 -26.51
C LEU A 35 -61.49 31.10 -27.12
N LYS A 36 -61.23 31.81 -28.23
CA LYS A 36 -59.88 31.88 -28.83
C LYS A 36 -58.86 32.48 -27.86
N ALA A 37 -59.23 33.52 -27.11
CA ALA A 37 -58.36 34.12 -26.10
C ALA A 37 -58.06 33.14 -24.95
N ALA A 38 -59.07 32.44 -24.43
CA ALA A 38 -58.91 31.42 -23.40
C ALA A 38 -58.05 30.24 -23.88
N ASN A 39 -58.24 29.79 -25.12
CA ASN A 39 -57.44 28.72 -25.72
C ASN A 39 -55.96 29.12 -25.87
N ARG A 40 -55.67 30.35 -26.33
CA ARG A 40 -54.31 30.89 -26.36
C ARG A 40 -53.69 30.93 -24.97
N ALA A 41 -54.41 31.48 -23.99
CA ALA A 41 -53.94 31.53 -22.60
C ALA A 41 -53.64 30.13 -22.03
N ALA A 42 -54.49 29.13 -22.31
CA ALA A 42 -54.27 27.75 -21.89
C ALA A 42 -53.04 27.12 -22.57
N ASN A 43 -52.85 27.36 -23.87
CA ASN A 43 -51.66 26.90 -24.59
C ASN A 43 -50.38 27.55 -24.08
N ASP A 44 -50.41 28.85 -23.80
CA ASP A 44 -49.27 29.58 -23.24
C ASP A 44 -48.95 29.08 -21.83
N ALA A 45 -49.96 28.86 -20.98
CA ALA A 45 -49.78 28.27 -19.67
C ALA A 45 -49.16 26.87 -19.74
N SER A 46 -49.60 26.03 -20.68
CA SER A 46 -49.04 24.69 -20.91
C SER A 46 -47.60 24.74 -21.39
N ARG A 47 -47.27 25.65 -22.32
CA ARG A 47 -45.89 25.89 -22.80
C ARG A 47 -45.00 26.35 -21.65
N ASN A 48 -45.44 27.30 -20.85
CA ASN A 48 -44.70 27.81 -19.70
C ASN A 48 -44.49 26.74 -18.61
N ALA A 49 -45.49 25.89 -18.38
CA ALA A 49 -45.34 24.77 -17.46
C ALA A 49 -44.29 23.77 -17.97
N ARG A 50 -44.34 23.40 -19.25
CA ARG A 50 -43.34 22.51 -19.87
C ARG A 50 -41.93 23.10 -19.81
N ALA A 51 -41.77 24.39 -20.11
CA ALA A 51 -40.49 25.07 -20.04
C ALA A 51 -39.92 25.05 -18.60
N ARG A 52 -40.72 25.44 -17.60
CA ARG A 52 -40.30 25.39 -16.19
C ARG A 52 -39.91 23.98 -15.73
N SER A 53 -40.66 22.95 -16.14
CA SER A 53 -40.32 21.57 -15.82
C SER A 53 -39.04 21.11 -16.52
N ALA A 54 -38.79 21.54 -17.76
CA ALA A 54 -37.55 21.26 -18.47
C ALA A 54 -36.35 21.92 -17.80
N ASP A 55 -36.46 23.20 -17.42
CA ASP A 55 -35.41 23.93 -16.72
C ASP A 55 -35.08 23.29 -15.36
N ALA A 56 -36.11 22.94 -14.59
CA ALA A 56 -35.94 22.24 -13.32
C ALA A 56 -35.25 20.87 -13.49
N ARG A 57 -35.61 20.13 -14.55
CA ARG A 57 -34.97 18.85 -14.88
C ARG A 57 -33.50 19.04 -15.24
N LEU A 58 -33.17 20.03 -16.07
CA LEU A 58 -31.78 20.35 -16.43
C LEU A 58 -30.94 20.74 -15.21
N ALA A 59 -31.50 21.56 -14.32
CA ALA A 59 -30.85 21.92 -13.06
C ALA A 59 -30.58 20.68 -12.19
N MET A 60 -31.55 19.78 -12.06
CA MET A 60 -31.40 18.51 -11.36
C MET A 60 -30.29 17.65 -11.99
N ASP A 61 -30.29 17.48 -13.32
CA ASP A 61 -29.29 16.67 -14.03
C ASP A 61 -27.87 17.25 -13.84
N ASN A 62 -27.72 18.57 -13.91
CA ASN A 62 -26.44 19.24 -13.65
C ASN A 62 -25.93 19.00 -12.22
N THR A 63 -26.81 19.14 -11.22
CA THR A 63 -26.44 18.85 -9.83
C THR A 63 -26.12 17.38 -9.61
N HIS A 64 -26.81 16.47 -10.31
CA HIS A 64 -26.54 15.04 -10.25
C HIS A 64 -25.14 14.71 -10.81
N LEU A 65 -24.77 15.30 -11.95
CA LEU A 65 -23.42 15.17 -12.52
C LEU A 65 -22.35 15.71 -11.57
N GLY A 66 -22.59 16.89 -10.96
CA GLY A 66 -21.70 17.44 -9.93
C GLY A 66 -21.51 16.48 -8.76
N ARG A 67 -22.59 15.88 -8.26
CA ARG A 67 -22.54 14.86 -7.20
C ARG A 67 -21.73 13.63 -7.63
N GLN A 68 -21.91 13.13 -8.85
CA GLN A 68 -21.15 11.98 -9.35
C GLN A 68 -19.65 12.29 -9.44
N ASN A 69 -19.27 13.48 -9.92
CA ASN A 69 -17.87 13.90 -9.97
C ASN A 69 -17.22 13.92 -8.58
N LEU A 70 -17.92 14.47 -7.58
CA LEU A 70 -17.43 14.48 -6.20
C LEU A 70 -17.31 13.06 -5.61
N LEU A 71 -18.28 12.18 -5.88
CA LEU A 71 -18.21 10.78 -5.44
C LEU A 71 -17.03 10.05 -6.08
N TYR A 72 -16.75 10.31 -7.36
CA TYR A 72 -15.58 9.76 -8.03
C TYR A 72 -14.28 10.25 -7.40
N GLN A 73 -14.15 11.57 -7.20
CA GLN A 73 -12.97 12.15 -6.55
C GLN A 73 -12.76 11.60 -5.14
N ARG A 74 -13.83 11.48 -4.34
CA ARG A 74 -13.76 10.88 -3.00
C ARG A 74 -13.22 9.45 -3.06
N ARG A 75 -13.79 8.59 -3.91
CA ARG A 75 -13.32 7.19 -4.05
C ARG A 75 -11.88 7.12 -4.53
N HIS A 76 -11.47 8.00 -5.43
CA HIS A 76 -10.10 8.05 -5.90
C HIS A 76 -9.15 8.41 -4.76
N VAL A 77 -9.44 9.46 -3.99
CA VAL A 77 -8.65 9.85 -2.83
C VAL A 77 -8.65 8.76 -1.76
N GLU A 78 -9.79 8.14 -1.46
CA GLU A 78 -9.88 6.99 -0.54
C GLU A 78 -8.97 5.84 -0.99
N SER A 79 -8.94 5.53 -2.29
CA SER A 79 -8.06 4.51 -2.85
C SER A 79 -6.58 4.88 -2.77
N GLU A 80 -6.22 6.14 -3.01
CA GLU A 80 -4.83 6.60 -2.88
C GLU A 80 -4.38 6.60 -1.41
N ILE A 81 -5.23 7.02 -0.47
CA ILE A 81 -4.96 6.93 0.97
C ILE A 81 -4.70 5.48 1.38
N GLU A 82 -5.52 4.55 0.89
CA GLU A 82 -5.35 3.14 1.20
C GLU A 82 -4.04 2.57 0.64
N LYS A 83 -3.66 2.95 -0.60
CA LYS A 83 -2.34 2.60 -1.15
C LYS A 83 -1.20 3.15 -0.30
N CYS A 84 -1.31 4.40 0.16
CA CYS A 84 -0.30 5.01 1.04
C CYS A 84 -0.24 4.32 2.41
N ARG A 85 -1.38 3.84 2.95
CA ARG A 85 -1.41 3.10 4.22
C ARG A 85 -0.85 1.69 4.11
N GLN A 86 -1.03 1.06 2.95
CA GLN A 86 -0.45 -0.25 2.65
C GLN A 86 1.06 -0.19 2.39
N PHE A 87 1.67 1.00 2.40
CA PHE A 87 3.10 1.14 2.42
C PHE A 87 3.66 0.58 3.74
N ALA A 88 4.03 -0.71 3.72
CA ALA A 88 4.79 -1.33 4.79
C ALA A 88 6.27 -0.98 4.60
N SER A 89 6.85 -0.29 5.58
CA SER A 89 8.27 0.01 5.56
C SER A 89 9.06 -1.19 6.08
N ILE A 90 10.16 -1.53 5.40
CA ILE A 90 11.01 -2.70 5.73
C ILE A 90 11.47 -2.69 7.20
N TYR A 91 11.56 -1.51 7.84
CA TYR A 91 12.00 -1.41 9.23
C TYR A 91 11.01 -2.03 10.24
N GLU A 92 9.73 -2.19 9.88
CA GLU A 92 8.71 -2.77 10.78
C GLU A 92 8.95 -4.25 11.05
N ASP A 93 9.59 -4.95 10.11
CA ASP A 93 9.91 -6.38 10.23
C ASP A 93 11.29 -6.64 10.89
N ILE A 94 12.05 -5.58 11.18
CA ILE A 94 13.40 -5.74 11.74
C ILE A 94 13.29 -5.97 13.25
N PRO A 95 13.87 -7.07 13.78
CA PRO A 95 13.97 -7.25 15.23
C PRO A 95 14.90 -6.16 15.78
N LEU A 96 14.32 -5.25 16.55
CA LEU A 96 15.00 -4.13 17.19
C LEU A 96 15.12 -4.40 18.69
N HIS A 97 16.21 -3.91 19.29
CA HIS A 97 16.35 -3.87 20.75
C HIS A 97 15.16 -3.14 21.38
N THR A 98 14.70 -3.64 22.53
CA THR A 98 13.62 -3.01 23.29
C THR A 98 14.02 -1.60 23.73
N ARG A 99 13.04 -0.78 24.13
CA ARG A 99 13.31 0.62 24.47
C ARG A 99 14.29 0.72 25.65
N GLU A 100 14.10 -0.13 26.64
CA GLU A 100 14.93 -0.22 27.84
C GLU A 100 16.38 -0.63 27.51
N GLU A 101 16.56 -1.61 26.61
CA GLU A 101 17.88 -2.02 26.15
C GLU A 101 18.56 -0.90 25.36
N PHE A 102 17.82 -0.22 24.48
CA PHE A 102 18.36 0.92 23.73
C PHE A 102 18.80 2.04 24.66
N GLU A 103 17.99 2.44 25.64
CA GLU A 103 18.36 3.50 26.60
C GLU A 103 19.59 3.13 27.45
N ARG A 104 19.83 1.83 27.66
CA ARG A 104 20.99 1.35 28.42
C ARG A 104 22.29 1.29 27.59
N PHE A 105 22.20 0.89 26.33
CA PHE A 105 23.37 0.64 25.48
C PHE A 105 23.68 1.78 24.52
N ALA A 106 22.72 2.65 24.21
CA ALA A 106 22.92 3.76 23.32
C ALA A 106 23.69 4.91 24.01
N PRO A 107 24.54 5.64 23.27
CA PRO A 107 25.18 6.85 23.79
C PRO A 107 24.11 7.91 24.15
N GLU A 108 24.33 8.65 25.25
CA GLU A 108 23.38 9.64 25.82
C GLU A 108 22.79 10.59 24.76
N ASN A 109 23.60 10.99 23.78
CA ASN A 109 23.24 11.91 22.71
C ASN A 109 22.08 11.41 21.82
N ALA A 110 21.90 10.09 21.70
CA ALA A 110 20.90 9.45 20.84
C ALA A 110 19.62 9.05 21.59
N SER A 111 19.64 9.05 22.93
CA SER A 111 18.52 8.62 23.77
C SER A 111 17.49 9.74 24.02
N HIS A 112 17.90 11.01 23.86
CA HIS A 112 17.06 12.18 24.18
C HIS A 112 16.33 12.81 22.97
N ALA A 113 15.97 12.01 21.97
CA ALA A 113 15.19 12.51 20.84
C ALA A 113 13.81 13.04 21.30
N VAL A 114 13.44 14.24 20.85
CA VAL A 114 12.20 14.93 21.25
C VAL A 114 10.98 14.38 20.51
N ASP A 115 11.19 13.81 19.33
CA ASP A 115 10.16 13.29 18.43
C ASP A 115 10.27 11.77 18.27
N ASP A 116 9.13 11.08 18.22
CA ASP A 116 9.04 9.62 18.12
C ASP A 116 9.71 9.10 16.83
N HIS A 117 9.58 9.84 15.72
CA HIS A 117 10.23 9.48 14.47
C HIS A 117 11.76 9.61 14.58
N GLN A 118 12.26 10.67 15.20
CA GLN A 118 13.70 10.84 15.45
C GLN A 118 14.25 9.77 16.40
N LEU A 119 13.46 9.37 17.39
CA LEU A 119 13.81 8.25 18.27
C LEU A 119 13.91 6.95 17.47
N MET A 120 12.95 6.65 16.59
CA MET A 120 12.99 5.45 15.74
C MET A 120 14.23 5.45 14.82
N LEU A 121 14.56 6.58 14.19
CA LEU A 121 15.77 6.70 13.36
C LEU A 121 17.04 6.47 14.17
N SER A 122 17.10 7.00 15.39
CA SER A 122 18.25 6.80 16.28
C SER A 122 18.39 5.33 16.69
N ARG A 123 17.28 4.65 16.95
CA ARG A 123 17.24 3.20 17.25
C ARG A 123 17.71 2.36 16.06
N LEU A 124 17.25 2.67 14.86
CA LEU A 124 17.69 2.00 13.62
C LEU A 124 19.19 2.23 13.35
N GLY A 125 19.68 3.45 13.56
CA GLY A 125 21.09 3.78 13.40
C GLY A 125 21.98 3.01 14.38
N PHE A 126 21.56 2.91 15.65
CA PHE A 126 22.25 2.12 16.66
C PHE A 126 22.29 0.63 16.29
N GLU A 127 21.14 0.04 15.91
CA GLU A 127 21.05 -1.35 15.48
C GLU A 127 22.00 -1.65 14.30
N LEU A 128 22.04 -0.76 13.32
CA LEU A 128 22.95 -0.89 12.18
C LEU A 128 24.41 -0.90 12.63
N SER A 129 24.79 0.02 13.53
CA SER A 129 26.16 0.11 14.05
C SER A 129 26.57 -1.15 14.83
N GLU A 130 25.65 -1.69 15.64
CA GLU A 130 25.89 -2.92 16.40
C GLU A 130 26.02 -4.14 15.50
N ARG A 131 25.15 -4.26 14.48
CA ARG A 131 25.26 -5.34 13.49
C ARG A 131 26.56 -5.28 12.71
N GLN A 132 27.01 -4.09 12.33
CA GLN A 132 28.31 -3.91 11.67
C GLN A 132 29.47 -4.31 12.58
N ARG A 133 29.43 -3.91 13.87
CA ARG A 133 30.43 -4.28 14.87
C ARG A 133 30.49 -5.80 15.08
N LEU A 134 29.34 -6.45 15.22
CA LEU A 134 29.24 -7.89 15.40
C LEU A 134 29.69 -8.65 14.16
N ASP A 135 29.35 -8.19 12.95
CA ASP A 135 29.78 -8.85 11.71
C ASP A 135 31.29 -8.70 11.48
N ALA A 136 31.86 -7.54 11.80
CA ALA A 136 33.31 -7.35 11.79
C ALA A 136 34.02 -8.31 12.76
N ARG A 137 33.51 -8.41 14.00
CA ARG A 137 34.05 -9.34 15.01
C ARG A 137 33.91 -10.79 14.58
N ARG A 138 32.77 -11.17 13.98
CA ARG A 138 32.56 -12.51 13.43
C ARG A 138 33.58 -12.84 12.35
N ARG A 139 33.85 -11.91 11.42
CA ARG A 139 34.85 -12.09 10.35
C ARG A 139 36.25 -12.28 10.93
N GLU A 140 36.63 -11.45 11.91
CA GLU A 140 37.91 -11.58 12.60
C GLU A 140 38.06 -12.94 13.29
N LEU A 141 37.06 -13.37 14.05
CA LEU A 141 37.06 -14.67 14.73
C LEU A 141 37.10 -15.84 13.74
N THR A 142 36.38 -15.71 12.62
CA THR A 142 36.39 -16.72 11.54
C THR A 142 37.78 -16.83 10.91
N ALA A 143 38.41 -15.70 10.60
CA ALA A 143 39.78 -15.67 10.08
C ALA A 143 40.78 -16.28 11.07
N ARG A 144 40.64 -15.97 12.37
CA ARG A 144 41.48 -16.56 13.43
C ARG A 144 41.28 -18.06 13.56
N ARG A 145 40.03 -18.53 13.53
CA ARG A 145 39.71 -19.97 13.49
C ARG A 145 40.39 -20.64 12.30
N ASP A 146 40.28 -20.07 11.11
CA ASP A 146 40.85 -20.66 9.90
C ASP A 146 42.37 -20.69 9.93
N ALA A 147 43.01 -19.67 10.48
CA ALA A 147 44.45 -19.64 10.72
C ALA A 147 44.88 -20.74 11.70
N LEU A 148 44.14 -20.91 12.81
CA LEU A 148 44.42 -21.97 13.79
C LEU A 148 44.22 -23.37 13.19
N LEU A 149 43.16 -23.60 12.41
CA LEU A 149 42.92 -24.87 11.73
C LEU A 149 44.07 -25.22 10.76
N LYS A 150 44.57 -24.23 10.00
CA LYS A 150 45.75 -24.41 9.14
C LYS A 150 46.99 -24.75 9.97
N SER A 151 47.21 -24.07 11.09
CA SER A 151 48.33 -24.37 12.00
C SER A 151 48.23 -25.77 12.58
N VAL A 152 47.04 -26.21 13.02
CA VAL A 152 46.83 -27.56 13.55
C VAL A 152 47.12 -28.60 12.47
N LYS A 153 46.61 -28.40 11.25
CA LYS A 153 46.89 -29.31 10.13
C LYS A 153 48.39 -29.40 9.83
N HIS A 154 49.09 -28.27 9.81
CA HIS A 154 50.55 -28.23 9.59
C HIS A 154 51.33 -28.94 10.70
N GLN A 155 50.92 -28.79 11.96
CA GLN A 155 51.55 -29.50 13.07
C GLN A 155 51.25 -31.01 13.02
N GLN A 156 50.05 -31.41 12.59
CA GLN A 156 49.72 -32.82 12.37
C GLN A 156 50.61 -33.43 11.28
N GLU A 157 50.76 -32.77 10.14
CA GLU A 157 51.65 -33.22 9.06
C GLU A 157 53.10 -33.36 9.52
N LYS A 158 53.58 -32.45 10.38
CA LYS A 158 54.90 -32.56 11.02
C LYS A 158 55.00 -33.73 11.99
N LEU A 159 53.99 -33.93 12.84
CA LEU A 159 53.96 -35.05 13.78
C LEU A 159 53.93 -36.39 13.03
N ASP A 160 53.15 -36.50 11.97
CA ASP A 160 53.08 -37.70 11.13
C ASP A 160 54.45 -37.98 10.47
N ALA A 161 55.13 -36.94 9.97
CA ALA A 161 56.48 -37.07 9.42
C ALA A 161 57.51 -37.51 10.46
N VAL A 162 57.46 -36.95 11.67
CA VAL A 162 58.34 -37.34 12.79
C VAL A 162 58.04 -38.77 13.24
N SER A 163 56.77 -39.17 13.32
CA SER A 163 56.36 -40.55 13.63
C SER A 163 56.96 -41.54 12.62
N LEU A 164 56.90 -41.22 11.32
CA LEU A 164 57.50 -42.05 10.28
C LEU A 164 59.03 -42.19 10.45
N GLN A 165 59.71 -41.12 10.85
CA GLN A 165 61.15 -41.17 11.15
C GLN A 165 61.46 -42.02 12.39
N PHE A 166 60.66 -41.92 13.44
CA PHE A 166 60.79 -42.78 14.63
C PHE A 166 60.58 -44.25 14.28
N ASP A 167 59.58 -44.57 13.45
CA ASP A 167 59.34 -45.95 12.99
C ASP A 167 60.51 -46.49 12.17
N ALA A 168 61.12 -45.65 11.32
CA ALA A 168 62.31 -46.01 10.56
C ALA A 168 63.52 -46.26 11.47
N LEU A 169 63.75 -45.38 12.46
CA LEU A 169 64.82 -45.54 13.43
C LEU A 169 64.61 -46.78 14.31
N ALA A 170 63.39 -47.05 14.74
CA ALA A 170 63.05 -48.23 15.52
C ALA A 170 63.34 -49.52 14.72
N LYS A 171 63.00 -49.56 13.43
CA LYS A 171 63.37 -50.67 12.54
C LYS A 171 64.88 -50.85 12.44
N GLN A 172 65.63 -49.77 12.20
CA GLN A 172 67.10 -49.81 12.16
C GLN A 172 67.70 -50.30 13.48
N ALA A 173 67.17 -49.85 14.62
CA ALA A 173 67.62 -50.30 15.94
C ALA A 173 67.35 -51.80 16.17
N ILE A 174 66.18 -52.30 15.75
CA ILE A 174 65.84 -53.73 15.78
C ILE A 174 66.81 -54.52 14.89
N GLU A 175 67.10 -54.04 13.68
CA GLU A 175 68.08 -54.66 12.78
C GLU A 175 69.48 -54.72 13.40
N LEU A 176 69.95 -53.64 14.02
CA LEU A 176 71.23 -53.60 14.74
C LEU A 176 71.24 -54.53 15.95
N GLN A 177 70.14 -54.62 16.70
CA GLN A 177 70.00 -55.54 17.82
C GLN A 177 70.06 -57.01 17.35
N ASN A 178 69.39 -57.33 16.26
CA ASN A 178 69.46 -58.66 15.65
C ASN A 178 70.88 -58.98 15.16
N LEU A 179 71.58 -58.01 14.57
CA LEU A 179 72.99 -58.14 14.18
C LEU A 179 73.91 -58.36 15.39
N LEU A 180 73.69 -57.66 16.50
CA LEU A 180 74.45 -57.84 17.75
C LEU A 180 74.15 -59.18 18.44
N GLN A 181 72.92 -59.67 18.36
CA GLN A 181 72.56 -61.01 18.85
C GLN A 181 73.05 -62.14 17.93
N ALA A 182 73.26 -61.86 16.65
CA ALA A 182 73.83 -62.77 15.66
C ALA A 182 75.37 -62.74 15.60
N ALA A 183 76.01 -61.73 16.21
CA ALA A 183 77.46 -61.71 16.38
C ALA A 183 77.85 -62.81 17.39
N PRO A 184 78.74 -63.75 17.03
CA PRO A 184 79.17 -64.77 17.96
C PRO A 184 79.85 -64.09 19.15
N THR A 185 79.46 -64.46 20.36
CA THR A 185 80.35 -64.42 21.52
C THR A 185 81.60 -65.19 21.14
N GLY A 186 82.60 -64.47 20.64
CA GLY A 186 83.89 -65.03 20.30
C GLY A 186 84.52 -65.63 21.54
N ASP A 187 84.85 -66.91 21.42
CA ASP A 187 85.79 -67.66 22.24
C ASP A 187 86.86 -66.75 22.85
N SER A 188 86.85 -66.66 24.18
CA SER A 188 88.09 -66.55 24.94
C SER A 188 88.55 -67.96 25.27
N GLN A 189 89.25 -68.60 24.33
CA GLN A 189 90.20 -69.65 24.67
C GLN A 189 91.54 -68.99 25.04
N GLN A 190 91.82 -68.93 26.35
CA GLN A 190 93.04 -69.39 27.01
C GLN A 190 92.92 -69.15 28.52
#